data_AF-A1S073-F1
#
_entry.id   AF-A1S073-F1
#
_cell.length_a   1.000
_cell.length_b   1.000
_cell.length_c   1.000
_cell.angle_alpha   90.00
_cell.angle_beta   90.00
_cell.angle_gamma   90.00
#
_symmetry.space_group_name_H-M   'P 1'
#
loop_
_entity.id
_entity.type
_entity.pdbx_description
1 polymer ?
#
loop_
_entity_poly.entity_id
_entity_poly.type
_entity_poly.pdbx_seq_one_letter_code
_entity_poly.pdbx_strand_id
1 'polypeptide(L)'
;MVEELSVLIGGQAGDGIRQTGVIIANLFNKMGYWTFVYDDYQSLIRGGHNFAIVRASRRKVQAHRDRVEILVALNQESVEKHSWRLGERSLVVFDSGSVKAEGLGIPMAEMAKRRGLPLIMRNSVAVGALASMLGVEFSLVESVVRRAISRNVEENLELAREGYASTGKYAGMFKLDVLGSPPGYLVTGNEALSLGAVKAGMKLYVAYPMTPSSSILHYLAANEDKFGIVVIHPENEIAVIGIAEGAAYAGARVAVGTSGGGFALMVEHLSLAGQAEIPVVIFLAQRPGPATGVPTYTEQGDLFFAIFAGHGEFPRVVLAPGDADEAFQLSGEAMNLAWKFQVPVIVLSDKHLSESVYTAIVDEGSVKVEQEKLWDGTGEYKRYLFTEDGVSPLAFPGTPGAIVKANSYEHDEYGLTTEDPVLVARGHEKRLRKMKAIESELREKPCVKTYGNEGSETVLVTWGSTKGVVVEVAERLGLYVVQPLCLYPLPTWELKKLIDPGRRIVSVEVNSTGQLATWLSYNGFRVDGRILKYNGRPFSVEELEERLLRGGAA
;
A
#
# COMPACT_ATOMS: atom_id res chain seq x y z
N MET A 1 2.11 -30.31 13.77
CA MET A 1 2.51 -28.96 14.23
C MET A 1 1.75 -27.93 13.43
N VAL A 2 1.38 -26.81 14.04
CA VAL A 2 0.65 -25.73 13.37
C VAL A 2 1.66 -24.90 12.57
N GLU A 3 1.61 -24.98 11.24
CA GLU A 3 2.50 -24.24 10.32
C GLU A 3 2.02 -22.80 10.09
N GLU A 4 0.71 -22.59 10.16
CA GLU A 4 0.04 -21.30 10.02
C GLU A 4 -1.23 -21.25 10.87
N LEU A 5 -1.64 -20.04 11.23
CA LEU A 5 -2.83 -19.78 12.03
C LEU A 5 -3.46 -18.44 11.61
N SER A 6 -4.78 -18.37 11.56
CA SER A 6 -5.56 -17.18 11.28
C SER A 6 -6.55 -16.91 12.43
N VAL A 7 -6.50 -15.69 12.95
CA VAL A 7 -7.36 -15.19 14.03
C VAL A 7 -8.22 -14.06 13.49
N LEU A 8 -9.54 -14.20 13.54
CA LEU A 8 -10.47 -13.11 13.28
C LEU A 8 -10.88 -12.48 14.60
N ILE A 9 -10.81 -11.16 14.70
CA ILE A 9 -11.48 -10.41 15.76
C ILE A 9 -12.56 -9.52 15.15
N GLY A 10 -13.78 -9.59 15.69
CA GLY A 10 -14.93 -8.84 15.22
C GLY A 10 -15.66 -8.10 16.35
N GLY A 11 -16.25 -6.96 16.00
CA GLY A 11 -17.08 -6.17 16.89
C GLY A 11 -17.65 -4.93 16.20
N GLN A 12 -18.15 -3.98 17.00
CA GLN A 12 -18.72 -2.74 16.47
C GLN A 12 -17.64 -1.69 16.19
N ALA A 13 -17.93 -0.74 15.28
CA ALA A 13 -17.06 0.42 15.14
C ALA A 13 -16.93 1.18 16.47
N GLY A 14 -15.69 1.40 16.91
CA GLY A 14 -15.36 1.94 18.23
C GLY A 14 -14.86 0.90 19.25
N ASP A 15 -15.01 -0.41 18.97
CA ASP A 15 -14.53 -1.47 19.86
C ASP A 15 -13.01 -1.70 19.77
N GLY A 16 -12.22 -0.89 19.07
CA GLY A 16 -10.75 -1.05 19.03
C GLY A 16 -10.23 -2.24 18.22
N ILE A 17 -11.05 -2.81 17.33
CA ILE A 17 -10.76 -4.01 16.53
C ILE A 17 -9.39 -3.96 15.82
N ARG A 18 -9.12 -2.89 15.06
CA ARG A 18 -7.86 -2.71 14.32
C ARG A 18 -6.65 -2.72 15.25
N GLN A 19 -6.70 -1.95 16.35
CA GLN A 19 -5.59 -1.90 17.31
C GLN A 19 -5.34 -3.27 17.94
N THR A 20 -6.40 -4.01 18.27
CA THR A 20 -6.28 -5.37 18.80
C THR A 20 -5.71 -6.34 17.77
N GLY A 21 -6.11 -6.24 16.50
CA GLY A 21 -5.48 -6.99 15.41
C GLY A 21 -3.96 -6.75 15.33
N VAL A 22 -3.52 -5.49 15.45
CA VAL A 22 -2.09 -5.13 15.46
C VAL A 22 -1.37 -5.67 16.71
N ILE A 23 -2.01 -5.66 17.89
CA ILE A 23 -1.46 -6.26 19.11
C ILE A 23 -1.26 -7.76 18.93
N ILE A 24 -2.25 -8.46 18.36
CA ILE A 24 -2.16 -9.90 18.06
C ILE A 24 -1.05 -10.17 17.04
N ALA A 25 -0.93 -9.36 15.99
CA ALA A 25 0.15 -9.46 15.02
C ALA A 25 1.53 -9.25 15.67
N ASN A 26 1.66 -8.27 16.58
CA ASN A 26 2.89 -8.07 17.34
C ASN A 26 3.25 -9.27 18.21
N LEU A 27 2.26 -9.95 18.79
CA LEU A 27 2.49 -11.17 19.55
C LEU A 27 3.10 -12.26 18.66
N PHE A 28 2.49 -12.55 17.52
CA PHE A 28 3.00 -13.54 16.56
C PHE A 28 4.38 -13.16 16.00
N ASN A 29 4.58 -11.89 15.64
CA ASN A 29 5.86 -11.39 15.13
C ASN A 29 6.97 -11.51 16.18
N LYS A 30 6.71 -11.22 17.46
CA LYS A 30 7.69 -11.47 18.53
C LYS A 30 7.99 -12.94 18.79
N MET A 31 7.10 -13.85 18.40
CA MET A 31 7.36 -15.28 18.43
C MET A 31 8.19 -15.78 17.22
N GLY A 32 8.52 -14.89 16.28
CA GLY A 32 9.31 -15.21 15.08
C GLY A 32 8.48 -15.55 13.84
N TYR A 33 7.15 -15.32 13.86
CA TYR A 33 6.29 -15.60 12.70
C TYR A 33 6.19 -14.39 11.77
N TRP A 34 6.01 -14.68 10.49
CA TRP A 34 5.57 -13.70 9.51
C TRP A 34 4.08 -13.46 9.71
N THR A 35 3.68 -12.19 9.71
CA THR A 35 2.29 -11.81 9.95
C THR A 35 1.72 -10.91 8.88
N PHE A 36 0.44 -11.08 8.61
CA PHE A 36 -0.34 -10.23 7.74
C PHE A 36 -1.68 -9.89 8.42
N VAL A 37 -2.04 -8.61 8.46
CA VAL A 37 -3.32 -8.15 9.01
C VAL A 37 -4.17 -7.54 7.92
N TYR A 38 -5.36 -8.09 7.73
CA TYR A 38 -6.39 -7.54 6.85
C TYR A 38 -7.52 -6.93 7.69
N ASP A 39 -7.80 -5.65 7.46
CA ASP A 39 -8.91 -4.93 8.11
C ASP A 39 -10.10 -4.73 7.15
N ASP A 40 -11.30 -4.93 7.67
CA ASP A 40 -12.58 -4.63 6.99
C ASP A 40 -13.47 -3.79 7.91
N TYR A 41 -13.83 -2.61 7.43
CA TYR A 41 -14.69 -1.68 8.14
C TYR A 41 -15.56 -0.89 7.16
N GLN A 42 -16.72 -0.46 7.65
CA GLN A 42 -17.64 0.39 6.91
C GLN A 42 -17.27 1.86 7.08
N SER A 43 -17.73 2.72 6.16
CA SER A 43 -17.58 4.19 6.27
C SER A 43 -18.50 4.78 7.34
N LEU A 44 -18.42 4.27 8.57
CA LEU A 44 -19.24 4.65 9.73
C LEU A 44 -18.33 4.92 10.93
N ILE A 45 -18.55 6.05 11.61
CA ILE A 45 -17.77 6.44 12.79
C ILE A 45 -18.17 5.63 14.03
N ARG A 46 -19.46 5.27 14.14
CA ARG A 46 -20.02 4.42 15.20
C ARG A 46 -21.07 3.50 14.63
N GLY A 47 -21.20 2.32 15.22
CA GLY A 47 -22.09 1.27 14.72
C GLY A 47 -21.53 0.56 13.47
N GLY A 48 -22.27 -0.41 12.96
CA GLY A 48 -21.78 -1.31 11.92
C GLY A 48 -20.79 -2.33 12.45
N HIS A 49 -20.40 -3.25 11.57
CA HIS A 49 -19.54 -4.38 11.90
C HIS A 49 -18.14 -4.18 11.32
N ASN A 50 -17.14 -4.23 12.18
CA ASN A 50 -15.74 -4.19 11.80
C ASN A 50 -15.06 -5.51 12.18
N PHE A 51 -14.12 -5.95 11.37
CA PHE A 51 -13.28 -7.08 11.73
C PHE A 51 -11.85 -6.92 11.23
N ALA A 52 -10.94 -7.61 11.89
CA ALA A 52 -9.57 -7.80 11.44
C ALA A 52 -9.27 -9.31 11.37
N ILE A 53 -8.59 -9.74 10.31
CA ILE A 53 -8.02 -11.09 10.19
C ILE A 53 -6.51 -10.96 10.34
N VAL A 54 -5.97 -11.60 11.38
CA VAL A 54 -4.53 -11.69 11.63
C VAL A 54 -4.07 -13.08 11.25
N ARG A 55 -3.25 -13.19 10.22
CA ARG A 55 -2.62 -14.43 9.79
C ARG A 55 -1.17 -14.46 10.24
N ALA A 56 -0.74 -15.58 10.80
CA ALA A 56 0.64 -15.87 11.17
C ALA A 56 1.12 -17.15 10.48
N SER A 57 2.36 -17.15 9.99
CA SER A 57 2.96 -18.30 9.33
C SER A 57 4.47 -18.38 9.55
N ARG A 58 5.02 -19.59 9.49
CA ARG A 58 6.47 -19.83 9.48
C ARG A 58 7.15 -19.27 8.22
N ARG A 59 6.39 -19.05 7.14
CA ARG A 59 6.85 -18.48 5.87
C ARG A 59 6.22 -17.12 5.64
N LYS A 60 6.82 -16.29 4.80
CA LYS A 60 6.28 -14.97 4.45
C LYS A 60 4.86 -15.12 3.88
N VAL A 61 3.91 -14.38 4.44
CA VAL A 61 2.51 -14.33 4.02
C VAL A 61 2.09 -12.89 3.79
N GLN A 62 1.30 -12.67 2.74
CA GLN A 62 0.89 -11.33 2.29
C GLN A 62 -0.58 -11.29 1.83
N ALA A 63 -1.36 -12.30 2.24
CA ALA A 63 -2.76 -12.46 1.89
C ALA A 63 -3.53 -13.06 3.06
N HIS A 64 -4.81 -12.71 3.14
CA HIS A 64 -5.74 -13.30 4.10
C HIS A 64 -6.33 -14.61 3.57
N ARG A 65 -6.76 -15.47 4.49
CA ARG A 65 -7.51 -16.69 4.19
C ARG A 65 -8.97 -16.50 4.54
N ASP A 66 -9.83 -17.28 3.89
CA ASP A 66 -11.25 -17.28 4.25
C ASP A 66 -11.54 -18.02 5.54
N ARG A 67 -10.85 -19.15 5.75
CA ARG A 67 -10.98 -19.96 6.96
C ARG A 67 -10.14 -19.39 8.09
N VAL A 68 -10.67 -19.44 9.31
CA VAL A 68 -9.98 -18.96 10.52
C VAL A 68 -10.05 -20.01 11.62
N GLU A 69 -8.94 -20.22 12.31
CA GLU A 69 -8.85 -21.17 13.43
C GLU A 69 -9.44 -20.58 14.70
N ILE A 70 -9.40 -19.26 14.88
CA ILE A 70 -9.94 -18.61 16.08
C ILE A 70 -10.80 -17.41 15.67
N LEU A 71 -12.04 -17.37 16.16
CA LEU A 71 -12.93 -16.23 16.04
C LEU A 71 -13.12 -15.59 17.42
N VAL A 72 -12.59 -14.39 17.61
CA VAL A 72 -12.84 -13.53 18.77
C VAL A 72 -14.04 -12.64 18.48
N ALA A 73 -15.19 -12.95 19.09
CA ALA A 73 -16.45 -12.25 18.89
C ALA A 73 -16.79 -11.33 20.07
N LEU A 74 -16.72 -10.02 19.87
CA LEU A 74 -17.09 -9.02 20.89
C LEU A 74 -18.58 -8.65 20.88
N ASN A 75 -19.31 -9.09 19.86
CA ASN A 75 -20.76 -8.95 19.71
C ASN A 75 -21.36 -10.16 18.95
N GLN A 76 -22.69 -10.32 18.99
CA GLN A 76 -23.38 -11.43 18.35
C GLN A 76 -23.20 -11.42 16.82
N GLU A 77 -23.25 -10.23 16.22
CA GLU A 77 -23.11 -10.04 14.77
C GLU A 77 -21.79 -10.62 14.22
N SER A 78 -20.71 -10.61 15.02
CA SER A 78 -19.43 -11.24 14.66
C SER A 78 -19.57 -12.73 14.41
N VAL A 79 -20.36 -13.43 15.24
CA VAL A 79 -20.59 -14.87 15.09
C VAL A 79 -21.47 -15.13 13.88
N GLU A 80 -22.56 -14.38 13.73
CA GLU A 80 -23.52 -14.53 12.64
C GLU A 80 -22.86 -14.32 11.27
N LYS A 81 -22.04 -13.27 11.12
CA LYS A 81 -21.38 -12.93 9.85
C LYS A 81 -20.18 -13.81 9.50
N HIS A 82 -19.51 -14.40 10.49
CA HIS A 82 -18.24 -15.12 10.27
C HIS A 82 -18.31 -16.62 10.58
N SER A 83 -19.46 -17.15 11.00
CA SER A 83 -19.67 -18.58 11.23
C SER A 83 -19.26 -19.46 10.04
N TRP A 84 -19.53 -19.00 8.81
CA TRP A 84 -19.15 -19.71 7.58
C TRP A 84 -17.63 -19.84 7.39
N ARG A 85 -16.81 -19.05 8.09
CA ARG A 85 -15.34 -19.12 8.07
C ARG A 85 -14.77 -20.20 9.00
N LEU A 86 -15.59 -20.73 9.90
CA LEU A 86 -15.16 -21.74 10.88
C LEU A 86 -15.11 -23.13 10.23
N GLY A 87 -14.16 -23.96 10.65
CA GLY A 87 -14.07 -25.37 10.31
C GLY A 87 -14.09 -26.24 11.58
N GLU A 88 -13.89 -27.54 11.42
CA GLU A 88 -13.94 -28.51 12.54
C GLU A 88 -12.93 -28.22 13.66
N ARG A 89 -11.81 -27.56 13.32
CA ARG A 89 -10.74 -27.22 14.26
C ARG A 89 -10.82 -25.78 14.78
N SER A 90 -11.85 -25.04 14.39
CA SER A 90 -11.99 -23.65 14.78
C SER A 90 -12.60 -23.51 16.18
N LEU A 91 -12.24 -22.46 16.89
CA LEU A 91 -12.84 -22.10 18.19
C LEU A 91 -13.39 -20.68 18.17
N VAL A 92 -14.61 -20.51 18.67
CA VAL A 92 -15.17 -19.19 18.97
C VAL A 92 -14.83 -18.81 20.42
N VAL A 93 -14.15 -17.69 20.58
CA VAL A 93 -13.91 -17.02 21.87
C VAL A 93 -14.82 -15.79 21.90
N PHE A 94 -15.72 -15.70 22.87
CA PHE A 94 -16.75 -14.67 22.84
C PHE A 94 -16.98 -13.99 24.18
N ASP A 95 -17.45 -12.74 24.13
CA ASP A 95 -17.89 -12.00 25.30
C ASP A 95 -19.22 -12.56 25.82
N SER A 96 -19.18 -13.41 26.84
CA SER A 96 -20.34 -14.17 27.33
C SER A 96 -21.45 -13.29 27.93
N GLY A 97 -21.15 -12.02 28.22
CA GLY A 97 -22.15 -11.05 28.67
C GLY A 97 -23.07 -10.54 27.56
N SER A 98 -22.66 -10.66 26.29
CA SER A 98 -23.38 -10.07 25.14
C SER A 98 -23.51 -11.00 23.94
N VAL A 99 -22.84 -12.15 23.94
CA VAL A 99 -22.80 -13.10 22.82
C VAL A 99 -23.23 -14.49 23.29
N LYS A 100 -24.05 -15.16 22.47
CA LYS A 100 -24.45 -16.56 22.59
C LYS A 100 -23.86 -17.35 21.43
N ALA A 101 -22.88 -18.19 21.74
CA ALA A 101 -22.24 -19.09 20.79
C ALA A 101 -21.72 -20.35 21.49
N GLU A 102 -21.40 -21.38 20.72
CA GLU A 102 -20.63 -22.52 21.20
C GLU A 102 -19.14 -22.19 21.18
N GLY A 103 -18.41 -22.55 22.25
CA GLY A 103 -16.97 -22.30 22.36
C GLY A 103 -16.54 -21.85 23.74
N LEU A 104 -15.60 -20.90 23.80
CA LEU A 104 -15.08 -20.31 25.03
C LEU A 104 -15.76 -18.96 25.30
N GLY A 105 -16.73 -18.96 26.22
CA GLY A 105 -17.35 -17.75 26.73
C GLY A 105 -16.54 -17.16 27.89
N ILE A 106 -16.13 -15.90 27.77
CA ILE A 106 -15.46 -15.13 28.83
C ILE A 106 -16.26 -13.85 29.06
N PRO A 107 -16.57 -13.44 30.29
CA PRO A 107 -17.33 -12.22 30.56
C PRO A 107 -16.44 -10.97 30.41
N MET A 108 -15.87 -10.75 29.22
CA MET A 108 -14.83 -9.75 28.95
C MET A 108 -15.29 -8.32 29.28
N ALA A 109 -16.50 -7.95 28.85
CA ALA A 109 -17.06 -6.64 29.18
C ALA A 109 -17.32 -6.48 30.67
N GLU A 110 -17.73 -7.55 31.35
CA GLU A 110 -17.99 -7.51 32.80
C GLU A 110 -16.70 -7.33 33.60
N MET A 111 -15.62 -8.02 33.21
CA MET A 111 -14.29 -7.87 33.82
C MET A 111 -13.81 -6.41 33.77
N ALA A 112 -13.94 -5.75 32.62
CA ALA A 112 -13.61 -4.32 32.50
C ALA A 112 -14.54 -3.45 33.36
N LYS A 113 -15.86 -3.69 33.32
CA LYS A 113 -16.86 -2.91 34.07
C LYS A 113 -16.69 -3.00 35.60
N ARG A 114 -16.40 -4.19 36.14
CA ARG A 114 -16.19 -4.40 37.60
C ARG A 114 -15.04 -3.55 38.15
N ARG A 115 -14.10 -3.16 37.31
CA ARG A 115 -12.95 -2.30 37.64
C ARG A 115 -13.19 -0.82 37.33
N GLY A 116 -14.38 -0.45 36.85
CA GLY A 116 -14.68 0.92 36.42
C GLY A 116 -13.92 1.36 35.16
N LEU A 117 -13.45 0.41 34.35
CA LEU A 117 -12.61 0.67 33.17
C LEU A 117 -13.46 0.83 31.89
N PRO A 118 -12.98 1.62 30.91
CA PRO A 118 -13.63 1.74 29.60
C PRO A 118 -13.88 0.40 28.92
N LEU A 119 -15.03 0.25 28.26
CA LEU A 119 -15.44 -0.99 27.61
C LEU A 119 -14.42 -1.52 26.59
N ILE A 120 -13.72 -0.63 25.88
CA ILE A 120 -12.67 -0.98 24.89
C ILE A 120 -11.53 -1.80 25.51
N MET A 121 -11.29 -1.70 26.82
CA MET A 121 -10.25 -2.47 27.50
C MET A 121 -10.60 -3.96 27.65
N ARG A 122 -11.83 -4.38 27.36
CA ARG A 122 -12.20 -5.80 27.24
C ARG A 122 -11.35 -6.54 26.19
N ASN A 123 -10.79 -5.81 25.23
CA ASN A 123 -9.90 -6.37 24.22
C ASN A 123 -8.61 -6.93 24.84
N SER A 124 -8.14 -6.37 25.94
CA SER A 124 -6.97 -6.89 26.65
C SER A 124 -7.26 -8.26 27.26
N VAL A 125 -8.49 -8.50 27.74
CA VAL A 125 -8.96 -9.84 28.15
C VAL A 125 -8.89 -10.81 26.98
N ALA A 126 -9.37 -10.41 25.80
CA ALA A 126 -9.32 -11.24 24.60
C ALA A 126 -7.89 -11.58 24.17
N VAL A 127 -6.96 -10.60 24.21
CA VAL A 127 -5.53 -10.82 23.91
C VAL A 127 -4.90 -11.80 24.90
N GLY A 128 -5.20 -11.66 26.19
CA GLY A 128 -4.73 -12.59 27.22
C GLY A 128 -5.24 -14.01 27.02
N ALA A 129 -6.54 -14.17 26.77
CA ALA A 129 -7.15 -15.46 26.49
C ALA A 129 -6.54 -16.12 25.24
N LEU A 130 -6.35 -15.34 24.17
CA LEU A 130 -5.69 -15.80 22.96
C LEU A 130 -4.26 -16.28 23.25
N ALA A 131 -3.45 -15.50 23.96
CA ALA A 131 -2.08 -15.90 24.30
C ALA A 131 -2.01 -17.21 25.09
N SER A 132 -2.93 -17.41 26.04
CA SER A 132 -3.06 -18.66 26.80
C SER A 132 -3.44 -19.85 25.91
N MET A 133 -4.37 -19.66 24.98
CA MET A 133 -4.72 -20.69 23.99
C MET A 133 -3.58 -21.03 23.03
N LEU A 134 -2.73 -20.05 22.70
CA LEU A 134 -1.53 -20.22 21.88
C LEU A 134 -0.36 -20.84 22.66
N GLY A 135 -0.50 -21.05 23.98
CA GLY A 135 0.57 -21.58 24.84
C GLY A 135 1.74 -20.62 25.01
N VAL A 136 1.50 -19.32 24.92
CA VAL A 136 2.52 -18.27 24.96
C VAL A 136 2.70 -17.75 26.38
N GLU A 137 3.93 -17.66 26.86
CA GLU A 137 4.24 -17.11 28.18
C GLU A 137 3.70 -15.67 28.34
N PHE A 138 3.09 -15.40 29.50
CA PHE A 138 2.45 -14.10 29.77
C PHE A 138 3.43 -12.92 29.71
N SER A 139 4.72 -13.16 30.01
CA SER A 139 5.77 -12.14 29.89
C SER A 139 5.88 -11.57 28.46
N LEU A 140 5.60 -12.38 27.43
CA LEU A 140 5.58 -11.92 26.05
C LEU A 140 4.38 -10.99 25.81
N VAL A 141 3.20 -11.36 26.32
CA VAL A 141 1.99 -10.52 26.28
C VAL A 141 2.27 -9.17 26.93
N GLU A 142 2.87 -9.18 28.12
CA GLU A 142 3.24 -7.97 28.84
C GLU A 142 4.14 -7.06 27.98
N SER A 143 5.16 -7.64 27.36
CA SER A 143 6.09 -6.89 26.51
C SER A 143 5.45 -6.28 25.26
N VAL A 144 4.37 -6.87 24.75
CA VAL A 144 3.63 -6.38 23.57
C VAL A 144 2.66 -5.28 23.98
N VAL A 145 1.88 -5.52 25.05
CA VAL A 145 0.89 -4.55 25.56
C VAL A 145 1.58 -3.26 26.00
N ARG A 146 2.70 -3.33 26.73
CA ARG A 146 3.47 -2.14 27.15
C ARG A 146 3.99 -1.30 25.99
N ARG A 147 4.24 -1.92 24.82
CA ARG A 147 4.69 -1.21 23.61
C ARG A 147 3.54 -0.61 22.82
N ALA A 148 2.42 -1.33 22.73
CA ALA A 148 1.29 -0.96 21.88
C ALA A 148 0.30 0.02 22.56
N ILE A 149 0.29 0.04 23.89
CA ILE A 149 -0.64 0.86 24.68
C ILE A 149 0.17 1.86 25.50
N SER A 150 -0.16 3.15 25.38
CA SER A 150 0.51 4.25 26.09
C SER A 150 -0.25 4.75 27.33
N ARG A 151 -1.54 4.40 27.47
CA ARG A 151 -2.43 4.83 28.57
C ARG A 151 -3.03 3.63 29.29
N ASN A 152 -3.16 3.72 30.61
CA ASN A 152 -3.75 2.66 31.45
C ASN A 152 -3.09 1.29 31.24
N VAL A 153 -1.76 1.28 31.18
CA VAL A 153 -0.98 0.08 30.80
C VAL A 153 -1.16 -1.02 31.84
N GLU A 154 -1.05 -0.70 33.13
CA GLU A 154 -1.18 -1.69 34.20
C GLU A 154 -2.59 -2.29 34.25
N GLU A 155 -3.62 -1.47 34.09
CA GLU A 155 -5.01 -1.94 34.08
C GLU A 155 -5.31 -2.84 32.86
N ASN A 156 -4.71 -2.54 31.70
CA ASN A 156 -4.76 -3.42 30.54
C ASN A 156 -4.02 -4.74 30.80
N LEU A 157 -2.86 -4.71 31.46
CA LEU A 157 -2.11 -5.92 31.80
C LEU A 157 -2.85 -6.79 32.81
N GLU A 158 -3.52 -6.21 33.80
CA GLU A 158 -4.34 -6.94 34.75
C GLU A 158 -5.51 -7.65 34.06
N LEU A 159 -6.24 -6.93 33.19
CA LEU A 159 -7.31 -7.53 32.38
C LEU A 159 -6.81 -8.63 31.44
N ALA A 160 -5.63 -8.45 30.83
CA ALA A 160 -5.00 -9.50 30.04
C ALA A 160 -4.65 -10.72 30.90
N ARG A 161 -4.19 -10.52 32.14
CA ARG A 161 -3.85 -11.60 33.08
C ARG A 161 -5.09 -12.40 33.49
N GLU A 162 -6.22 -11.72 33.72
CA GLU A 162 -7.51 -12.37 33.96
C GLU A 162 -7.99 -13.18 32.75
N GLY A 163 -7.91 -12.60 31.55
CA GLY A 163 -8.24 -13.32 30.31
C GLY A 163 -7.38 -14.55 30.10
N TYR A 164 -6.08 -14.44 30.36
CA TYR A 164 -5.11 -15.53 30.26
C TYR A 164 -5.45 -16.71 31.18
N ALA A 165 -5.92 -16.43 32.39
CA ALA A 165 -6.34 -17.44 33.37
C ALA A 165 -7.72 -18.06 33.08
N SER A 166 -8.52 -17.46 32.18
CA SER A 166 -9.92 -17.83 31.94
C SER A 166 -10.14 -18.87 30.84
N THR A 167 -9.08 -19.46 30.28
CA THR A 167 -9.18 -20.39 29.13
C THR A 167 -9.47 -21.83 29.51
N GLY A 168 -9.20 -22.24 30.76
CA GLY A 168 -9.50 -23.58 31.27
C GLY A 168 -8.94 -24.69 30.37
N LYS A 169 -9.82 -25.60 29.92
CA LYS A 169 -9.45 -26.74 29.04
C LYS A 169 -8.94 -26.33 27.65
N TYR A 170 -9.11 -25.06 27.25
CA TYR A 170 -8.65 -24.55 25.96
C TYR A 170 -7.23 -23.96 26.01
N ALA A 171 -6.61 -23.87 27.19
CA ALA A 171 -5.22 -23.46 27.32
C ALA A 171 -4.30 -24.35 26.47
N GLY A 172 -3.47 -23.75 25.62
CA GLY A 172 -2.59 -24.46 24.70
C GLY A 172 -3.27 -25.24 23.57
N MET A 173 -4.58 -25.07 23.33
CA MET A 173 -5.30 -25.77 22.24
C MET A 173 -4.69 -25.49 20.86
N PHE A 174 -4.17 -24.28 20.65
CA PHE A 174 -3.53 -23.85 19.41
C PHE A 174 -2.04 -23.57 19.62
N LYS A 175 -1.37 -24.41 20.44
CA LYS A 175 0.02 -24.19 20.84
C LYS A 175 0.93 -23.93 19.63
N LEU A 176 1.63 -22.80 19.67
CA LEU A 176 2.65 -22.41 18.70
C LEU A 176 4.04 -22.43 19.35
N ASP A 177 5.04 -22.85 18.59
CA ASP A 177 6.44 -22.78 19.02
C ASP A 177 6.95 -21.34 18.91
N VAL A 178 7.85 -20.93 19.81
CA VAL A 178 8.62 -19.70 19.64
C VAL A 178 9.79 -20.00 18.71
N LEU A 179 9.80 -19.43 17.51
CA LEU A 179 10.77 -19.70 16.44
C LEU A 179 12.07 -18.90 16.60
N GLY A 180 12.03 -17.81 17.36
CA GLY A 180 13.17 -16.93 17.59
C GLY A 180 12.77 -15.46 17.52
N SER A 181 13.67 -14.65 16.97
CA SER A 181 13.48 -13.19 16.84
C SER A 181 12.47 -12.84 15.74
N PRO A 182 11.84 -11.65 15.82
CA PRO A 182 11.02 -11.11 14.74
C PRO A 182 11.70 -11.19 13.37
N PRO A 183 11.01 -11.72 12.34
CA PRO A 183 11.55 -11.77 10.98
C PRO A 183 11.63 -10.41 10.28
N GLY A 184 10.96 -9.38 10.83
CA GLY A 184 10.93 -8.03 10.28
C GLY A 184 10.04 -7.10 11.12
N TYR A 185 9.93 -5.86 10.68
CA TYR A 185 9.09 -4.82 11.30
C TYR A 185 7.62 -4.98 10.90
N LEU A 186 6.72 -4.60 11.80
CA LEU A 186 5.31 -4.44 11.48
C LEU A 186 5.04 -3.03 11.00
N VAL A 187 4.68 -2.91 9.73
CA VAL A 187 4.39 -1.64 9.07
C VAL A 187 3.20 -1.80 8.12
N THR A 188 2.44 -0.73 7.96
CA THR A 188 1.44 -0.62 6.89
C THR A 188 2.11 -0.25 5.56
N GLY A 189 1.42 -0.48 4.44
CA GLY A 189 1.91 -0.02 3.14
C GLY A 189 2.08 1.50 3.08
N ASN A 190 1.17 2.27 3.68
CA ASN A 190 1.29 3.74 3.73
C ASN A 190 2.47 4.21 4.58
N GLU A 191 2.76 3.57 5.71
CA GLU A 191 3.97 3.85 6.49
C GLU A 191 5.23 3.52 5.69
N ALA A 192 5.24 2.40 4.96
CA ALA A 192 6.38 2.04 4.11
C ALA A 192 6.60 3.02 2.95
N LEU A 193 5.53 3.45 2.25
CA LEU A 193 5.59 4.51 1.24
C LEU A 193 6.21 5.78 1.83
N SER A 194 5.74 6.19 3.01
CA SER A 194 6.22 7.36 3.74
C SER A 194 7.73 7.27 4.02
N LEU A 195 8.16 6.15 4.59
CA LEU A 195 9.55 5.91 4.96
C LEU A 195 10.48 5.92 3.74
N GLY A 196 10.09 5.29 2.64
CA GLY A 196 10.88 5.26 1.42
C GLY A 196 11.07 6.65 0.79
N ALA A 197 10.00 7.46 0.77
CA ALA A 197 10.06 8.82 0.25
C ALA A 197 10.92 9.75 1.13
N VAL A 198 10.78 9.65 2.45
CA VAL A 198 11.65 10.35 3.41
C VAL A 198 13.11 9.95 3.21
N LYS A 199 13.39 8.64 3.05
CA LYS A 199 14.74 8.13 2.82
C LYS A 199 15.34 8.66 1.50
N ALA A 200 14.54 8.83 0.47
CA ALA A 200 14.92 9.46 -0.80
C ALA A 200 14.93 11.00 -0.78
N GLY A 201 14.86 11.60 0.42
CA GLY A 201 15.12 13.02 0.63
C GLY A 201 13.90 13.91 0.51
N MET A 202 12.67 13.38 0.58
CA MET A 202 11.45 14.19 0.68
C MET A 202 11.58 15.20 1.83
N LYS A 203 11.21 16.46 1.56
CA LYS A 203 11.24 17.59 2.49
C LYS A 203 9.86 18.15 2.80
N LEU A 204 8.89 17.93 1.92
CA LEU A 204 7.53 18.39 2.10
C LEU A 204 6.55 17.29 1.71
N TYR A 205 5.52 17.10 2.52
CA TYR A 205 4.36 16.30 2.16
C TYR A 205 3.10 17.15 2.29
N VAL A 206 2.26 17.16 1.25
CA VAL A 206 1.02 17.95 1.22
C VAL A 206 -0.16 17.01 0.93
N ALA A 207 -1.22 17.05 1.75
CA ALA A 207 -2.39 16.24 1.48
C ALA A 207 -3.68 16.82 2.09
N TYR A 208 -4.78 16.63 1.36
CA TYR A 208 -6.12 16.79 1.88
C TYR A 208 -6.63 15.39 2.31
N PRO A 209 -7.19 15.23 3.52
CA PRO A 209 -7.61 13.94 4.03
C PRO A 209 -8.63 13.25 3.12
N MET A 210 -8.23 12.12 2.55
CA MET A 210 -9.11 11.23 1.82
C MET A 210 -8.70 9.77 2.08
N THR A 211 -9.63 8.94 2.54
CA THR A 211 -9.38 7.50 2.72
C THR A 211 -9.05 6.85 1.36
N PRO A 212 -8.02 5.99 1.27
CA PRO A 212 -7.15 5.49 2.33
C PRO A 212 -5.79 6.22 2.44
N SER A 213 -5.53 7.32 1.72
CA SER A 213 -4.23 8.03 1.77
C SER A 213 -4.03 8.83 3.07
N SER A 214 -5.08 9.19 3.80
CA SER A 214 -4.99 10.00 5.03
C SER A 214 -4.02 9.47 6.08
N SER A 215 -3.78 8.16 6.17
CA SER A 215 -2.84 7.62 7.15
C SER A 215 -1.38 8.01 6.86
N ILE A 216 -1.03 8.33 5.61
CA ILE A 216 0.29 8.91 5.26
C ILE A 216 0.43 10.29 5.94
N LEU A 217 -0.60 11.14 5.82
CA LEU A 217 -0.61 12.46 6.46
C LEU A 217 -0.44 12.35 7.97
N HIS A 218 -1.22 11.48 8.61
CA HIS A 218 -1.15 11.29 10.07
C HIS A 218 0.21 10.74 10.53
N TYR A 219 0.77 9.76 9.80
CA TYR A 219 2.06 9.17 10.13
C TYR A 219 3.20 10.18 9.99
N LEU A 220 3.26 10.90 8.87
CA LEU A 220 4.30 11.90 8.62
C LEU A 220 4.19 13.08 9.59
N ALA A 221 2.98 13.59 9.85
CA ALA A 221 2.78 14.69 10.81
C ALA A 221 3.19 14.29 12.24
N ALA A 222 2.92 13.05 12.66
CA ALA A 222 3.34 12.55 13.96
C ALA A 222 4.86 12.35 14.09
N ASN A 223 5.60 12.35 12.97
CA ASN A 223 7.05 12.12 12.92
C ASN A 223 7.80 13.27 12.21
N GLU A 224 7.18 14.45 12.07
CA GLU A 224 7.71 15.58 11.31
C GLU A 224 9.12 15.99 11.78
N ASP A 225 9.28 16.21 13.09
CA ASP A 225 10.57 16.55 13.71
C ASP A 225 11.62 15.46 13.54
N LYS A 226 11.21 14.19 13.66
CA LYS A 226 12.11 13.03 13.54
C LYS A 226 12.64 12.88 12.12
N PHE A 227 11.81 13.19 11.12
CA PHE A 227 12.16 13.06 9.72
C PHE A 227 12.74 14.35 9.11
N GLY A 228 12.62 15.49 9.80
CA GLY A 228 13.10 16.78 9.31
C GLY A 228 12.40 17.18 8.01
N ILE A 229 11.09 16.98 7.96
CA ILE A 229 10.21 17.35 6.85
C ILE A 229 9.19 18.38 7.32
N VAL A 230 8.39 18.90 6.39
CA VAL A 230 7.20 19.69 6.69
C VAL A 230 5.96 18.95 6.20
N VAL A 231 4.87 19.02 6.94
CA VAL A 231 3.59 18.42 6.55
C VAL A 231 2.48 19.47 6.50
N ILE A 232 1.83 19.63 5.35
CA ILE A 232 0.79 20.64 5.14
C ILE A 232 -0.55 19.98 4.80
N HIS A 233 -1.60 20.47 5.46
CA HIS A 233 -2.99 20.11 5.22
C HIS A 233 -3.76 21.36 4.73
N PRO A 234 -3.90 21.54 3.41
CA PRO A 234 -4.63 22.67 2.83
C PRO A 234 -6.13 22.35 2.70
N GLU A 235 -6.88 23.24 2.07
CA GLU A 235 -8.35 23.24 2.01
C GLU A 235 -8.99 22.27 1.00
N ASN A 236 -8.27 21.85 -0.04
CA ASN A 236 -8.73 20.89 -1.06
C ASN A 236 -7.55 20.35 -1.90
N GLU A 237 -7.80 19.38 -2.78
CA GLU A 237 -6.78 18.75 -3.63
C GLU A 237 -6.16 19.65 -4.71
N ILE A 238 -6.85 20.71 -5.14
CA ILE A 238 -6.26 21.72 -6.06
C ILE A 238 -5.16 22.49 -5.31
N ALA A 239 -5.44 22.91 -4.08
CA ALA A 239 -4.44 23.55 -3.22
C ALA A 239 -3.29 22.61 -2.87
N VAL A 240 -3.56 21.31 -2.65
CA VAL A 240 -2.52 20.30 -2.41
C VAL A 240 -1.47 20.29 -3.51
N ILE A 241 -1.88 20.12 -4.76
CA ILE A 241 -0.95 20.00 -5.87
C ILE A 241 -0.29 21.35 -6.22
N GLY A 242 -1.02 22.46 -6.12
CA GLY A 242 -0.46 23.80 -6.33
C GLY A 242 0.62 24.18 -5.32
N ILE A 243 0.42 23.86 -4.03
CA ILE A 243 1.46 24.05 -3.00
C ILE A 243 2.67 23.16 -3.30
N ALA A 244 2.44 21.91 -3.69
CA ALA A 244 3.52 20.99 -4.00
C ALA A 244 4.36 21.48 -5.18
N GLU A 245 3.74 21.89 -6.28
CA GLU A 245 4.44 22.44 -7.45
C GLU A 245 5.21 23.72 -7.10
N GLY A 246 4.64 24.61 -6.29
CA GLY A 246 5.33 25.80 -5.80
C GLY A 246 6.56 25.46 -4.93
N ALA A 247 6.45 24.45 -4.08
CA ALA A 247 7.57 23.97 -3.26
C ALA A 247 8.66 23.29 -4.10
N ALA A 248 8.28 22.49 -5.08
CA ALA A 248 9.20 21.86 -6.03
C ALA A 248 9.94 22.91 -6.87
N TYR A 249 9.23 23.94 -7.34
CA TYR A 249 9.82 25.11 -8.01
C TYR A 249 10.85 25.82 -7.12
N ALA A 250 10.61 25.89 -5.80
CA ALA A 250 11.55 26.43 -4.82
C ALA A 250 12.70 25.47 -4.46
N GLY A 251 12.73 24.24 -4.99
CA GLY A 251 13.79 23.25 -4.78
C GLY A 251 13.54 22.22 -3.68
N ALA A 252 12.33 22.16 -3.11
CA ALA A 252 12.00 21.16 -2.10
C ALA A 252 11.47 19.87 -2.75
N ARG A 253 12.11 18.73 -2.44
CA ARG A 253 11.59 17.40 -2.81
C ARG A 253 10.22 17.16 -2.15
N VAL A 254 9.18 17.05 -2.96
CA VAL A 254 7.79 16.99 -2.47
C VAL A 254 7.05 15.76 -2.96
N ALA A 255 6.19 15.22 -2.10
CA ALA A 255 5.16 14.28 -2.49
C ALA A 255 3.79 14.74 -1.99
N VAL A 256 2.74 14.26 -2.66
CA VAL A 256 1.35 14.46 -2.25
C VAL A 256 0.65 13.12 -2.13
N GLY A 257 -0.43 13.05 -1.35
CA GLY A 257 -1.26 11.85 -1.27
C GLY A 257 -2.73 12.14 -1.53
N THR A 258 -3.37 11.24 -2.26
CA THR A 258 -4.76 11.35 -2.69
C THR A 258 -5.34 9.98 -3.06
N SER A 259 -6.54 9.96 -3.62
CA SER A 259 -7.29 8.83 -4.16
C SER A 259 -8.01 9.28 -5.42
N GLY A 260 -8.73 8.41 -6.13
CA GLY A 260 -9.26 8.69 -7.48
C GLY A 260 -10.03 10.04 -7.61
N GLY A 261 -10.92 10.34 -6.67
CA GLY A 261 -11.71 11.59 -6.71
C GLY A 261 -10.86 12.86 -6.55
N GLY A 262 -9.89 12.85 -5.64
CA GLY A 262 -8.98 13.97 -5.43
C GLY A 262 -7.94 14.09 -6.54
N PHE A 263 -7.46 12.96 -7.09
CA PHE A 263 -6.60 12.96 -8.26
C PHE A 263 -7.29 13.61 -9.47
N ALA A 264 -8.60 13.43 -9.63
CA ALA A 264 -9.38 14.12 -10.66
C ALA A 264 -9.36 15.64 -10.54
N LEU A 265 -9.29 16.18 -9.32
CA LEU A 265 -9.14 17.62 -9.10
C LEU A 265 -7.70 18.10 -9.39
N MET A 266 -6.71 17.21 -9.35
CA MET A 266 -5.30 17.55 -9.61
C MET A 266 -4.92 17.51 -11.10
N VAL A 267 -5.78 17.00 -12.00
CA VAL A 267 -5.41 16.69 -13.40
C VAL A 267 -4.95 17.92 -14.20
N GLU A 268 -5.53 19.09 -13.95
CA GLU A 268 -5.09 20.34 -14.60
C GLU A 268 -3.64 20.66 -14.22
N HIS A 269 -3.34 20.63 -12.91
CA HIS A 269 -1.99 20.81 -12.38
C HIS A 269 -1.03 19.71 -12.84
N LEU A 270 -1.47 18.46 -12.95
CA LEU A 270 -0.64 17.40 -13.54
C LEU A 270 -0.15 17.77 -14.96
N SER A 271 -1.00 18.45 -15.74
CA SER A 271 -0.63 18.97 -17.07
C SER A 271 0.36 20.14 -16.95
N LEU A 272 0.18 21.02 -15.96
CA LEU A 272 1.14 22.07 -15.62
C LEU A 272 2.51 21.50 -15.22
N ALA A 273 2.57 20.50 -14.35
CA ALA A 273 3.82 19.83 -13.96
C ALA A 273 4.53 19.22 -15.17
N GLY A 274 3.78 18.64 -16.12
CA GLY A 274 4.31 18.15 -17.39
C GLY A 274 4.89 19.25 -18.28
N GLN A 275 4.16 20.35 -18.46
CA GLN A 275 4.55 21.46 -19.31
C GLN A 275 5.72 22.27 -18.73
N ALA A 276 5.64 22.62 -17.44
CA ALA A 276 6.66 23.39 -16.74
C ALA A 276 7.84 22.55 -16.23
N GLU A 277 7.80 21.23 -16.48
CA GLU A 277 8.82 20.25 -16.06
C GLU A 277 9.08 20.28 -14.54
N ILE A 278 8.01 20.28 -13.75
CA ILE A 278 8.09 20.34 -12.29
C ILE A 278 8.06 18.92 -11.72
N PRO A 279 9.09 18.50 -10.94
CA PRO A 279 9.11 17.17 -10.33
C PRO A 279 8.10 17.09 -9.18
N VAL A 280 7.20 16.11 -9.22
CA VAL A 280 6.25 15.84 -8.13
C VAL A 280 5.94 14.35 -8.05
N VAL A 281 5.89 13.81 -6.84
CA VAL A 281 5.42 12.44 -6.60
C VAL A 281 3.99 12.46 -6.07
N ILE A 282 3.12 11.65 -6.67
CA ILE A 282 1.71 11.54 -6.30
C ILE A 282 1.45 10.11 -5.81
N PHE A 283 1.17 9.95 -4.52
CA PHE A 283 0.66 8.70 -3.96
C PHE A 283 -0.85 8.62 -4.23
N LEU A 284 -1.21 7.84 -5.24
CA LEU A 284 -2.59 7.59 -5.64
C LEU A 284 -3.06 6.29 -4.97
N ALA A 285 -3.67 6.42 -3.79
CA ALA A 285 -4.18 5.29 -3.04
C ALA A 285 -5.60 4.94 -3.51
N GLN A 286 -5.70 3.98 -4.42
CA GLN A 286 -6.94 3.62 -5.10
C GLN A 286 -7.99 3.04 -4.13
N ARG A 287 -9.26 3.30 -4.45
CA ARG A 287 -10.45 2.77 -3.77
C ARG A 287 -11.57 2.63 -4.80
N PRO A 288 -12.63 1.83 -4.53
CA PRO A 288 -13.73 1.66 -5.47
C PRO A 288 -14.33 3.00 -5.90
N GLY A 289 -14.33 3.25 -7.20
CA GLY A 289 -15.06 4.32 -7.87
C GLY A 289 -16.36 3.79 -8.51
N PRO A 290 -16.96 4.53 -9.45
CA PRO A 290 -16.68 5.92 -9.82
C PRO A 290 -17.18 6.91 -8.75
N ALA A 291 -16.80 8.19 -8.88
CA ALA A 291 -17.13 9.27 -7.95
C ALA A 291 -16.73 8.93 -6.50
N THR A 292 -17.65 9.05 -5.53
CA THR A 292 -17.37 8.67 -4.13
C THR A 292 -17.11 7.17 -3.99
N GLY A 293 -17.82 6.36 -4.79
CA GLY A 293 -17.80 4.91 -4.75
C GLY A 293 -17.95 4.33 -3.34
N VAL A 294 -17.02 3.46 -2.92
CA VAL A 294 -17.06 2.82 -1.60
C VAL A 294 -15.73 3.03 -0.85
N PRO A 295 -15.59 4.15 -0.11
CA PRO A 295 -14.29 4.69 0.31
C PRO A 295 -13.40 3.80 1.18
N THR A 296 -13.98 2.88 1.96
CA THR A 296 -13.28 2.07 2.96
C THR A 296 -12.85 0.69 2.45
N TYR A 297 -12.97 0.49 1.14
CA TYR A 297 -12.76 -0.78 0.45
C TYR A 297 -11.71 -0.66 -0.65
N THR A 298 -11.33 -1.79 -1.25
CA THR A 298 -10.21 -1.83 -2.21
C THR A 298 -10.69 -2.07 -3.64
N GLU A 299 -10.06 -1.40 -4.58
CA GLU A 299 -10.17 -1.60 -6.02
C GLU A 299 -8.89 -1.07 -6.69
N GLN A 300 -8.52 -1.68 -7.81
CA GLN A 300 -7.41 -1.30 -8.68
C GLN A 300 -7.95 -0.70 -9.99
N GLY A 301 -8.86 0.27 -9.85
CA GLY A 301 -9.69 0.83 -10.93
C GLY A 301 -9.12 2.06 -11.62
N ASP A 302 -8.00 2.62 -11.14
CA ASP A 302 -7.50 3.91 -11.61
C ASP A 302 -6.26 3.80 -12.52
N LEU A 303 -5.86 2.60 -12.96
CA LEU A 303 -4.65 2.41 -13.79
C LEU A 303 -4.68 3.26 -15.06
N PHE A 304 -5.73 3.15 -15.88
CA PHE A 304 -5.87 3.96 -17.08
C PHE A 304 -6.02 5.43 -16.77
N PHE A 305 -6.67 5.77 -15.65
CA PHE A 305 -6.76 7.15 -15.24
C PHE A 305 -5.37 7.73 -14.94
N ALA A 306 -4.53 7.02 -14.20
CA ALA A 306 -3.16 7.44 -13.92
C ALA A 306 -2.27 7.52 -15.17
N ILE A 307 -2.43 6.60 -16.12
CA ILE A 307 -1.64 6.58 -17.37
C ILE A 307 -2.04 7.74 -18.29
N PHE A 308 -3.34 7.98 -18.47
CA PHE A 308 -3.86 8.89 -19.49
C PHE A 308 -4.36 10.25 -18.96
N ALA A 309 -4.28 10.51 -17.66
CA ALA A 309 -4.64 11.81 -17.10
C ALA A 309 -3.73 12.96 -17.59
N GLY A 310 -4.35 14.13 -17.75
CA GLY A 310 -3.72 15.37 -18.19
C GLY A 310 -4.03 15.67 -19.66
N HIS A 311 -4.26 16.94 -19.97
CA HIS A 311 -4.46 17.36 -21.35
C HIS A 311 -3.10 17.60 -22.03
N GLY A 312 -3.00 17.23 -23.31
CA GLY A 312 -1.72 17.22 -24.03
C GLY A 312 -0.84 16.01 -23.72
N GLU A 313 0.38 16.00 -24.27
CA GLU A 313 1.32 14.90 -24.15
C GLU A 313 2.56 15.33 -23.35
N PHE A 314 2.85 14.61 -22.28
CA PHE A 314 4.03 14.86 -21.44
C PHE A 314 4.52 13.57 -20.78
N PRO A 315 5.83 13.46 -20.50
CA PRO A 315 6.39 12.31 -19.82
C PRO A 315 5.88 12.23 -18.37
N ARG A 316 5.61 11.01 -17.93
CA ARG A 316 5.29 10.66 -16.54
C ARG A 316 5.72 9.22 -16.28
N VAL A 317 5.82 8.84 -15.02
CA VAL A 317 6.06 7.44 -14.62
C VAL A 317 4.93 6.97 -13.73
N VAL A 318 4.50 5.71 -13.89
CA VAL A 318 3.51 5.06 -13.03
C VAL A 318 4.12 3.79 -12.44
N LEU A 319 4.26 3.75 -11.12
CA LEU A 319 4.79 2.61 -10.35
C LEU A 319 3.67 1.99 -9.50
N ALA A 320 3.74 0.68 -9.23
CA ALA A 320 2.72 -0.03 -8.45
C ALA A 320 3.31 -1.11 -7.52
N PRO A 321 3.66 -0.76 -6.27
CA PRO A 321 4.11 -1.73 -5.27
C PRO A 321 3.03 -2.76 -4.92
N GLY A 322 3.42 -4.01 -4.66
CA GLY A 322 2.52 -5.07 -4.24
C GLY A 322 2.54 -5.40 -2.75
N ASP A 323 3.52 -4.91 -2.00
CA ASP A 323 3.64 -5.10 -0.56
C ASP A 323 4.41 -3.94 0.10
N ALA A 324 4.58 -4.00 1.43
CA ALA A 324 5.29 -2.96 2.18
C ALA A 324 6.80 -2.86 1.85
N ASP A 325 7.48 -3.95 1.48
CA ASP A 325 8.90 -3.86 1.09
C ASP A 325 9.03 -3.13 -0.25
N GLU A 326 8.16 -3.45 -1.22
CA GLU A 326 8.07 -2.78 -2.51
C GLU A 326 7.60 -1.34 -2.38
N ALA A 327 6.67 -1.05 -1.45
CA ALA A 327 6.21 0.31 -1.19
C ALA A 327 7.36 1.21 -0.71
N PHE A 328 8.21 0.72 0.19
CA PHE A 328 9.42 1.43 0.62
C PHE A 328 10.38 1.69 -0.55
N GLN A 329 10.66 0.66 -1.35
CA GLN A 329 11.61 0.76 -2.46
C GLN A 329 11.11 1.70 -3.56
N LEU A 330 9.87 1.50 -4.02
CA LEU A 330 9.31 2.22 -5.17
C LEU A 330 8.91 3.66 -4.83
N SER A 331 8.58 4.00 -3.58
CA SER A 331 8.39 5.40 -3.22
C SER A 331 9.72 6.16 -3.21
N GLY A 332 10.81 5.52 -2.78
CA GLY A 332 12.15 6.08 -2.89
C GLY A 332 12.58 6.27 -4.34
N GLU A 333 12.36 5.25 -5.17
CA GLU A 333 12.62 5.32 -6.62
C GLU A 333 11.76 6.39 -7.30
N ALA A 334 10.49 6.54 -6.92
CA ALA A 334 9.61 7.57 -7.45
C ALA A 334 10.17 8.97 -7.22
N MET A 335 10.68 9.24 -6.01
CA MET A 335 11.32 10.53 -5.70
C MET A 335 12.56 10.77 -6.57
N ASN A 336 13.40 9.75 -6.77
CA ASN A 336 14.58 9.88 -7.60
C ASN A 336 14.23 10.10 -9.08
N LEU A 337 13.32 9.30 -9.65
CA LEU A 337 12.89 9.46 -11.04
C LEU A 337 12.24 10.82 -11.29
N ALA A 338 11.38 11.28 -10.37
CA ALA A 338 10.73 12.59 -10.48
C ALA A 338 11.78 13.70 -10.60
N TRP A 339 12.77 13.72 -9.70
CA TRP A 339 13.79 14.77 -9.65
C TRP A 339 14.86 14.67 -10.72
N LYS A 340 15.30 13.45 -11.05
CA LYS A 340 16.31 13.18 -12.07
C LYS A 340 15.83 13.60 -13.46
N PHE A 341 14.56 13.33 -13.78
CA PHE A 341 14.00 13.61 -15.11
C PHE A 341 13.07 14.83 -15.14
N GLN A 342 12.74 15.40 -13.99
CA GLN A 342 11.85 16.57 -13.85
C GLN A 342 10.48 16.28 -14.47
N VAL A 343 9.83 15.24 -13.96
CA VAL A 343 8.53 14.74 -14.42
C VAL A 343 7.64 14.39 -13.24
N PRO A 344 6.31 14.38 -13.40
CA PRO A 344 5.43 13.79 -12.41
C PRO A 344 5.60 12.27 -12.38
N VAL A 345 5.63 11.71 -11.16
CA VAL A 345 5.64 10.26 -10.93
C VAL A 345 4.46 9.88 -10.03
N ILE A 346 3.66 8.92 -10.48
CA ILE A 346 2.49 8.44 -9.76
C ILE A 346 2.82 7.06 -9.19
N VAL A 347 2.63 6.89 -7.88
CA VAL A 347 2.70 5.57 -7.24
C VAL A 347 1.29 5.11 -6.93
N LEU A 348 0.84 4.10 -7.66
CA LEU A 348 -0.45 3.45 -7.47
C LEU A 348 -0.35 2.50 -6.26
N SER A 349 -1.06 2.86 -5.19
CA SER A 349 -1.42 1.95 -4.10
C SER A 349 -2.91 1.61 -4.23
N ASP A 350 -3.43 0.81 -3.32
CA ASP A 350 -4.86 0.60 -3.14
C ASP A 350 -5.15 0.46 -1.64
N LYS A 351 -6.42 0.52 -1.24
CA LYS A 351 -6.80 0.40 0.18
C LYS A 351 -6.22 -0.84 0.84
N HIS A 352 -6.07 -1.95 0.11
CA HIS A 352 -5.53 -3.18 0.66
C HIS A 352 -4.04 -3.01 1.01
N LEU A 353 -3.22 -2.49 0.10
CA LEU A 353 -1.83 -2.18 0.43
C LEU A 353 -1.72 -1.11 1.52
N SER A 354 -2.46 -0.02 1.37
CA SER A 354 -2.36 1.16 2.22
C SER A 354 -2.58 0.88 3.69
N GLU A 355 -3.55 0.02 4.03
CA GLU A 355 -3.96 -0.18 5.43
C GLU A 355 -3.64 -1.55 6.02
N SER A 356 -3.34 -2.57 5.20
CA SER A 356 -2.92 -3.87 5.73
C SER A 356 -1.57 -3.73 6.44
N VAL A 357 -1.37 -4.51 7.50
CA VAL A 357 -0.10 -4.55 8.24
C VAL A 357 0.69 -5.77 7.81
N TYR A 358 1.95 -5.56 7.44
CA TYR A 358 2.87 -6.57 6.97
C TYR A 358 4.00 -6.74 7.97
N THR A 359 4.51 -7.96 8.10
CA THR A 359 5.93 -8.12 8.44
C THR A 359 6.76 -7.78 7.20
N ALA A 360 7.48 -6.67 7.25
CA ALA A 360 8.40 -6.23 6.20
C ALA A 360 9.83 -6.15 6.72
N ILE A 361 10.79 -6.39 5.83
CA ILE A 361 12.21 -6.31 6.14
C ILE A 361 12.66 -4.85 6.12
N VAL A 362 12.13 -4.05 5.19
CA VAL A 362 12.50 -2.64 4.98
C VAL A 362 14.02 -2.47 4.90
N ASP A 363 14.61 -2.90 3.78
CA ASP A 363 16.05 -2.73 3.53
C ASP A 363 16.39 -1.26 3.28
N GLU A 364 16.80 -0.56 4.33
CA GLU A 364 17.22 0.84 4.25
C GLU A 364 18.31 1.13 3.22
N GLY A 365 19.16 0.14 2.91
CA GLY A 365 20.25 0.29 1.93
C GLY A 365 19.76 0.31 0.49
N SER A 366 18.53 -0.15 0.24
CA SER A 366 17.93 -0.22 -1.10
C SER A 366 17.47 1.14 -1.63
N VAL A 367 17.33 2.16 -0.78
CA VAL A 367 16.94 3.52 -1.17
C VAL A 367 18.07 4.50 -0.86
N LYS A 368 18.51 5.21 -1.90
CA LYS A 368 19.51 6.28 -1.81
C LYS A 368 19.00 7.52 -2.52
N VAL A 369 19.42 8.68 -2.06
CA VAL A 369 19.14 9.95 -2.74
C VAL A 369 20.03 10.03 -3.99
N GLU A 370 19.43 10.01 -5.17
CA GLU A 370 20.14 10.32 -6.42
C GLU A 370 20.17 11.84 -6.65
N GLN A 371 21.24 12.38 -7.24
CA GLN A 371 21.36 13.81 -7.49
C GLN A 371 20.66 14.22 -8.79
N GLU A 372 19.88 15.29 -8.73
CA GLU A 372 19.34 15.97 -9.92
C GLU A 372 20.43 16.72 -10.70
N LYS A 373 20.16 16.96 -11.98
CA LYS A 373 21.04 17.75 -12.86
C LYS A 373 20.91 19.23 -12.52
N LEU A 374 21.95 19.81 -11.90
CA LEU A 374 22.00 21.23 -11.53
C LEU A 374 22.80 22.05 -12.56
N TRP A 375 22.44 23.32 -12.71
CA TRP A 375 23.24 24.28 -13.48
C TRP A 375 24.56 24.56 -12.76
N ASP A 376 25.67 24.56 -13.51
CA ASP A 376 27.03 24.70 -12.98
C ASP A 376 27.44 26.16 -12.71
N GLY A 377 26.55 27.11 -12.95
CA GLY A 377 26.81 28.54 -12.81
C GLY A 377 27.55 29.17 -14.00
N THR A 378 27.77 28.42 -15.08
CA THR A 378 28.47 28.92 -16.27
C THR A 378 27.50 29.38 -17.36
N GLY A 379 27.86 30.49 -18.01
CA GLY A 379 27.07 31.07 -19.09
C GLY A 379 25.75 31.71 -18.63
N GLU A 380 24.80 31.81 -19.56
CA GLU A 380 23.46 32.31 -19.27
C GLU A 380 22.53 31.14 -18.92
N TYR A 381 21.81 31.25 -17.79
CA TYR A 381 20.89 30.20 -17.36
C TYR A 381 19.65 30.10 -18.25
N LYS A 382 19.35 28.89 -18.72
CA LYS A 382 18.20 28.53 -19.54
C LYS A 382 17.45 27.36 -18.90
N ARG A 383 16.33 27.65 -18.22
CA ARG A 383 15.53 26.64 -17.49
C ARG A 383 15.11 25.46 -18.38
N TYR A 384 14.84 25.73 -19.66
CA TYR A 384 14.34 24.75 -20.62
C TYR A 384 15.35 24.48 -21.75
N LEU A 385 16.66 24.58 -21.44
CA LEU A 385 17.76 24.29 -22.37
C LEU A 385 17.51 22.98 -23.13
N PHE A 386 17.63 23.02 -24.46
CA PHE A 386 17.51 21.83 -25.28
C PHE A 386 18.76 20.96 -25.17
N THR A 387 18.61 19.81 -24.52
CA THR A 387 19.67 18.81 -24.34
C THR A 387 19.38 17.51 -25.10
N GLU A 388 20.40 16.67 -25.28
CA GLU A 388 20.28 15.37 -25.95
C GLU A 388 19.33 14.41 -25.20
N ASP A 389 19.37 14.43 -23.87
CA ASP A 389 18.50 13.64 -22.99
C ASP A 389 17.13 14.31 -22.74
N GLY A 390 16.96 15.56 -23.19
CA GLY A 390 15.78 16.39 -22.90
C GLY A 390 15.71 16.94 -21.46
N VAL A 391 16.65 16.58 -20.58
CA VAL A 391 16.73 17.04 -19.18
C VAL A 391 17.59 18.30 -19.08
N SER A 392 16.95 19.44 -18.84
CA SER A 392 17.62 20.72 -18.67
C SER A 392 18.21 20.85 -17.26
N PRO A 393 19.40 21.45 -17.06
CA PRO A 393 19.92 21.71 -15.72
C PRO A 393 19.00 22.61 -14.90
N LEU A 394 18.75 22.26 -13.63
CA LEU A 394 17.94 23.03 -12.70
C LEU A 394 18.77 24.12 -12.00
N ALA A 395 18.13 25.25 -11.75
CA ALA A 395 18.47 26.22 -10.73
C ALA A 395 17.19 26.62 -9.99
N PHE A 396 17.31 27.15 -8.78
CA PHE A 396 16.18 27.49 -7.93
C PHE A 396 16.14 28.98 -7.64
N PRO A 397 14.96 29.54 -7.31
CA PRO A 397 14.85 30.94 -6.88
C PRO A 397 15.89 31.29 -5.80
N GLY A 398 16.65 32.35 -6.03
CA GLY A 398 17.75 32.79 -5.16
C GLY A 398 19.15 32.34 -5.60
N THR A 399 19.28 31.44 -6.59
CA THR A 399 20.58 31.12 -7.20
C THR A 399 21.16 32.36 -7.93
N PRO A 400 22.35 32.86 -7.55
CA PRO A 400 22.95 34.02 -8.21
C PRO A 400 23.16 33.81 -9.71
N GLY A 401 22.78 34.79 -10.52
CA GLY A 401 22.93 34.74 -11.98
C GLY A 401 21.89 33.89 -12.72
N ALA A 402 20.98 33.20 -12.02
CA ALA A 402 19.89 32.44 -12.62
C ALA A 402 18.55 33.17 -12.49
N ILE A 403 17.87 33.40 -13.62
CA ILE A 403 16.45 33.77 -13.63
C ILE A 403 15.64 32.51 -13.90
N VAL A 404 15.01 31.99 -12.86
CA VAL A 404 14.17 30.79 -12.95
C VAL A 404 12.75 31.21 -13.29
N LYS A 405 12.21 30.69 -14.40
CA LYS A 405 10.82 30.91 -14.83
C LYS A 405 10.13 29.55 -14.95
N ALA A 406 8.87 29.49 -14.54
CA ALA A 406 7.97 28.38 -14.83
C ALA A 406 6.79 28.92 -15.63
N ASN A 407 6.37 28.21 -16.67
CA ASN A 407 5.33 28.70 -17.58
C ASN A 407 4.40 27.55 -17.99
N SER A 408 3.10 27.81 -17.91
CA SER A 408 2.05 26.88 -18.35
C SER A 408 1.80 26.93 -19.87
N TYR A 409 2.28 27.99 -20.54
CA TYR A 409 2.26 28.12 -21.98
C TYR A 409 3.43 27.38 -22.63
N GLU A 410 3.37 27.15 -23.94
CA GLU A 410 4.58 26.76 -24.68
C GLU A 410 5.64 27.87 -24.63
N HIS A 411 6.90 27.48 -24.52
CA HIS A 411 7.97 28.42 -24.20
C HIS A 411 9.30 28.08 -24.88
N ASP A 412 10.15 29.11 -24.98
CA ASP A 412 11.54 28.96 -25.40
C ASP A 412 12.44 28.44 -24.26
N GLU A 413 13.76 28.33 -24.52
CA GLU A 413 14.73 27.83 -23.54
C GLU A 413 14.83 28.67 -22.26
N TYR A 414 14.40 29.94 -22.31
CA TYR A 414 14.39 30.87 -21.18
C TYR A 414 13.08 30.80 -20.38
N GLY A 415 12.06 30.10 -20.87
CA GLY A 415 10.73 30.05 -20.27
C GLY A 415 9.81 31.20 -20.71
N LEU A 416 10.16 31.93 -21.78
CA LEU A 416 9.31 32.96 -22.36
C LEU A 416 8.31 32.33 -23.32
N THR A 417 7.07 32.80 -23.27
CA THR A 417 5.98 32.32 -24.12
C THR A 417 6.33 32.39 -25.61
N THR A 418 6.00 31.33 -26.35
CA THR A 418 6.19 31.26 -27.80
C THR A 418 5.00 30.61 -28.50
N GLU A 419 4.70 31.11 -29.70
CA GLU A 419 3.78 30.49 -30.67
C GLU A 419 4.53 30.12 -31.97
N ASP A 420 5.87 30.27 -31.99
CA ASP A 420 6.68 29.90 -33.14
C ASP A 420 6.59 28.38 -33.38
N PRO A 421 6.17 27.93 -34.58
CA PRO A 421 5.88 26.52 -34.83
C PRO A 421 7.12 25.62 -34.68
N VAL A 422 8.32 26.15 -34.93
CA VAL A 422 9.56 25.38 -34.78
C VAL A 422 9.91 25.20 -33.31
N LEU A 423 9.82 26.27 -32.50
CA LEU A 423 10.04 26.17 -31.06
C LEU A 423 9.00 25.31 -30.37
N VAL A 424 7.72 25.42 -30.77
CA VAL A 424 6.64 24.55 -30.27
C VAL A 424 6.97 23.08 -30.52
N ALA A 425 7.31 22.70 -31.77
CA ALA A 425 7.70 21.34 -32.09
C ALA A 425 8.90 20.86 -31.27
N ARG A 426 9.94 21.70 -31.13
CA ARG A 426 11.13 21.39 -30.33
C ARG A 426 10.84 21.21 -28.84
N GLY A 427 9.89 21.98 -28.28
CA GLY A 427 9.42 21.82 -26.90
C GLY A 427 8.82 20.44 -26.67
N HIS A 428 7.89 20.02 -27.54
CA HIS A 428 7.32 18.68 -27.51
C HIS A 428 8.39 17.58 -27.64
N GLU A 429 9.27 17.69 -28.64
CA GLU A 429 10.34 16.72 -28.86
C GLU A 429 11.29 16.60 -27.66
N LYS A 430 11.62 17.71 -27.00
CA LYS A 430 12.45 17.73 -25.78
C LYS A 430 11.78 16.94 -24.66
N ARG A 431 10.50 17.21 -24.38
CA ARG A 431 9.74 16.48 -23.35
C ARG A 431 9.62 14.98 -23.68
N LEU A 432 9.46 14.63 -24.96
CA LEU A 432 9.48 13.24 -25.41
C LEU A 432 10.86 12.56 -25.30
N ARG A 433 11.96 13.31 -25.50
CA ARG A 433 13.34 12.78 -25.29
C ARG A 433 13.56 12.35 -23.84
N LYS A 434 12.99 13.07 -22.86
CA LYS A 434 13.03 12.64 -21.45
C LYS A 434 12.42 11.27 -21.24
N MET A 435 11.31 10.96 -21.93
CA MET A 435 10.68 9.64 -21.82
C MET A 435 11.62 8.52 -22.27
N LYS A 436 12.39 8.74 -23.34
CA LYS A 436 13.42 7.79 -23.80
C LYS A 436 14.58 7.64 -22.80
N ALA A 437 14.98 8.74 -22.16
CA ALA A 437 15.98 8.70 -21.10
C ALA A 437 15.48 7.93 -19.87
N ILE A 438 14.22 8.14 -19.46
CA ILE A 438 13.55 7.39 -18.39
C ILE A 438 13.51 5.89 -18.73
N GLU A 439 13.11 5.52 -19.95
CA GLU A 439 13.12 4.10 -20.37
C GLU A 439 14.53 3.49 -20.33
N SER A 440 15.56 4.28 -20.62
CA SER A 440 16.96 3.82 -20.58
C SER A 440 17.40 3.56 -19.14
N GLU A 441 17.05 4.44 -18.21
CA GLU A 441 17.26 4.27 -16.78
C GLU A 441 16.53 3.04 -16.22
N LEU A 442 15.25 2.89 -16.58
CA LEU A 442 14.42 1.78 -16.09
C LEU A 442 14.91 0.41 -16.57
N ARG A 443 15.65 0.34 -17.67
CA ARG A 443 16.29 -0.92 -18.13
C ARG A 443 17.39 -1.41 -17.19
N GLU A 444 17.96 -0.53 -16.38
CA GLU A 444 19.00 -0.86 -15.40
C GLU A 444 18.42 -1.17 -14.00
N LYS A 445 17.10 -1.05 -13.85
CA LYS A 445 16.37 -1.24 -12.58
C LYS A 445 15.41 -2.43 -12.68
N PRO A 446 15.12 -3.11 -11.55
CA PRO A 446 14.16 -4.21 -11.54
C PRO A 446 12.74 -3.68 -11.72
N CYS A 447 12.23 -3.72 -12.97
CA CYS A 447 10.90 -3.24 -13.33
C CYS A 447 9.84 -4.34 -13.35
N VAL A 448 10.27 -5.60 -13.32
CA VAL A 448 9.41 -6.78 -13.24
C VAL A 448 9.97 -7.73 -12.17
N LYS A 449 9.08 -8.38 -11.43
CA LYS A 449 9.42 -9.49 -10.54
C LYS A 449 8.70 -10.76 -10.96
N THR A 450 9.31 -11.90 -10.64
CA THR A 450 8.80 -13.22 -11.01
C THR A 450 8.75 -14.14 -9.80
N TYR A 451 7.81 -15.07 -9.79
CA TYR A 451 7.57 -16.00 -8.68
C TYR A 451 7.04 -17.34 -9.18
N GLY A 452 7.09 -18.36 -8.31
CA GLY A 452 6.53 -19.67 -8.59
C GLY A 452 7.35 -20.47 -9.61
N ASN A 453 6.67 -21.29 -10.41
CA ASN A 453 7.30 -22.26 -11.29
C ASN A 453 7.49 -21.70 -12.72
N GLU A 454 8.72 -21.27 -13.04
CA GLU A 454 9.10 -20.77 -14.38
C GLU A 454 8.81 -21.75 -15.53
N GLY A 455 8.70 -23.05 -15.26
CA GLY A 455 8.38 -24.09 -16.26
C GLY A 455 6.90 -24.23 -16.59
N SER A 456 6.01 -23.52 -15.89
CA SER A 456 4.55 -23.62 -16.10
C SER A 456 4.13 -23.14 -17.50
N GLU A 457 3.24 -23.91 -18.15
CA GLU A 457 2.58 -23.51 -19.41
C GLU A 457 1.61 -22.35 -19.23
N THR A 458 1.17 -22.10 -18.00
CA THR A 458 0.32 -20.94 -17.65
C THR A 458 1.10 -19.92 -16.86
N VAL A 459 1.03 -18.66 -17.31
CA VAL A 459 1.63 -17.49 -16.68
C VAL A 459 0.53 -16.59 -16.13
N LEU A 460 0.56 -16.33 -14.83
CA LEU A 460 -0.28 -15.35 -14.18
C LEU A 460 0.40 -13.98 -14.22
N VAL A 461 -0.33 -12.95 -14.64
CA VAL A 461 0.17 -11.57 -14.65
C VAL A 461 -0.71 -10.71 -13.74
N THR A 462 -0.10 -10.10 -12.73
CA THR A 462 -0.80 -9.32 -11.69
C THR A 462 0.02 -8.10 -11.31
N TRP A 463 -0.61 -7.12 -10.65
CA TRP A 463 0.06 -5.91 -10.19
C TRP A 463 -0.53 -5.43 -8.86
N GLY A 464 0.15 -4.50 -8.21
CA GLY A 464 -0.29 -3.93 -6.94
C GLY A 464 -0.53 -4.99 -5.86
N SER A 465 -1.40 -4.70 -4.88
CA SER A 465 -1.64 -5.56 -3.71
C SER A 465 -2.12 -6.98 -4.05
N THR A 466 -2.71 -7.18 -5.23
CA THR A 466 -3.14 -8.49 -5.75
C THR A 466 -1.98 -9.48 -5.87
N LYS A 467 -0.73 -9.00 -5.94
CA LYS A 467 0.48 -9.83 -5.95
C LYS A 467 0.52 -10.84 -4.81
N GLY A 468 0.24 -10.44 -3.57
CA GLY A 468 0.44 -11.30 -2.40
C GLY A 468 -0.34 -12.61 -2.49
N VAL A 469 -1.61 -12.54 -2.85
CA VAL A 469 -2.50 -13.70 -2.98
C VAL A 469 -2.20 -14.52 -4.24
N VAL A 470 -1.86 -13.89 -5.35
CA VAL A 470 -1.51 -14.57 -6.60
C VAL A 470 -0.24 -15.40 -6.45
N VAL A 471 0.80 -14.84 -5.82
CA VAL A 471 2.06 -15.56 -5.58
C VAL A 471 1.82 -16.79 -4.72
N GLU A 472 1.08 -16.66 -3.62
CA GLU A 472 0.82 -17.79 -2.74
C GLU A 472 0.03 -18.90 -3.45
N VAL A 473 -1.03 -18.56 -4.19
CA VAL A 473 -1.82 -19.55 -4.92
C VAL A 473 -1.01 -20.19 -6.05
N ALA A 474 -0.18 -19.41 -6.73
CA ALA A 474 0.70 -19.93 -7.77
C ALA A 474 1.72 -20.94 -7.23
N GLU A 475 2.30 -20.69 -6.06
CA GLU A 475 3.20 -21.64 -5.39
C GLU A 475 2.48 -22.96 -5.05
N ARG A 476 1.22 -22.91 -4.63
CA ARG A 476 0.41 -24.10 -4.33
C ARG A 476 0.07 -24.90 -5.58
N LEU A 477 -0.27 -24.22 -6.67
CA LEU A 477 -0.70 -24.82 -7.92
C LEU A 477 0.44 -25.10 -8.92
N GLY A 478 1.68 -24.72 -8.58
CA GLY A 478 2.84 -24.88 -9.47
C GLY A 478 2.81 -24.00 -10.71
N LEU A 479 2.26 -22.78 -10.60
CA LEU A 479 2.10 -21.80 -11.69
C LEU A 479 3.23 -20.76 -11.67
N TYR A 480 3.43 -20.08 -12.81
CA TYR A 480 4.39 -18.97 -12.94
C TYR A 480 3.68 -17.63 -12.73
N VAL A 481 4.32 -16.70 -12.02
CA VAL A 481 3.79 -15.33 -11.83
C VAL A 481 4.78 -14.31 -12.36
N VAL A 482 4.27 -13.32 -13.08
CA VAL A 482 5.00 -12.14 -13.55
C VAL A 482 4.29 -10.89 -13.02
N GLN A 483 5.01 -10.04 -12.30
CA GLN A 483 4.52 -8.80 -11.71
C GLN A 483 5.29 -7.60 -12.28
N PRO A 484 4.69 -6.78 -13.16
CA PRO A 484 5.26 -5.48 -13.49
C PRO A 484 5.14 -4.52 -12.29
N LEU A 485 6.27 -3.91 -11.92
CA LEU A 485 6.36 -2.86 -10.89
C LEU A 485 6.23 -1.46 -11.50
N CYS A 486 6.67 -1.29 -12.75
CA CYS A 486 6.44 -0.10 -13.56
C CYS A 486 5.32 -0.39 -14.57
N LEU A 487 4.25 0.41 -14.52
CA LEU A 487 3.11 0.29 -15.41
C LEU A 487 3.15 1.30 -16.55
N TYR A 488 3.87 2.41 -16.39
CA TYR A 488 4.15 3.35 -17.46
C TYR A 488 5.53 4.01 -17.26
N PRO A 489 6.47 3.91 -18.22
CA PRO A 489 6.38 3.10 -19.43
C PRO A 489 6.34 1.61 -19.07
N LEU A 490 5.54 0.81 -19.76
CA LEU A 490 5.50 -0.63 -19.50
C LEU A 490 6.85 -1.25 -19.93
N PRO A 491 7.51 -2.08 -19.08
CA PRO A 491 8.83 -2.65 -19.36
C PRO A 491 8.75 -3.81 -20.38
N THR A 492 8.32 -3.50 -21.60
CA THR A 492 8.12 -4.48 -22.67
C THR A 492 9.40 -5.23 -23.04
N TRP A 493 10.56 -4.60 -22.84
CA TRP A 493 11.88 -5.21 -23.05
C TRP A 493 12.17 -6.38 -22.11
N GLU A 494 11.58 -6.38 -20.91
CA GLU A 494 11.72 -7.41 -19.91
C GLU A 494 10.57 -8.41 -20.00
N LEU A 495 9.33 -7.91 -20.08
CA LEU A 495 8.12 -8.74 -20.19
C LEU A 495 8.15 -9.68 -21.40
N LYS A 496 8.67 -9.24 -22.56
CA LYS A 496 8.80 -10.11 -23.75
C LYS A 496 9.73 -11.32 -23.54
N LYS A 497 10.66 -11.24 -22.59
CA LYS A 497 11.56 -12.36 -22.23
C LYS A 497 10.91 -13.33 -21.26
N LEU A 498 10.01 -12.82 -20.41
CA LEU A 498 9.37 -13.57 -19.33
C LEU A 498 8.03 -14.19 -19.75
N ILE A 499 7.35 -13.57 -20.71
CA ILE A 499 6.03 -13.96 -21.20
C ILE A 499 6.19 -14.47 -22.63
N ASP A 500 6.35 -15.80 -22.76
CA ASP A 500 6.41 -16.49 -24.05
C ASP A 500 5.02 -16.51 -24.72
N PRO A 501 4.88 -16.08 -25.99
CA PRO A 501 3.62 -16.17 -26.75
C PRO A 501 3.02 -17.58 -26.83
N GLY A 502 3.82 -18.64 -26.66
CA GLY A 502 3.36 -20.02 -26.65
C GLY A 502 2.62 -20.44 -25.37
N ARG A 503 2.75 -19.67 -24.28
CA ARG A 503 2.13 -19.95 -22.99
C ARG A 503 0.74 -19.34 -22.88
N ARG A 504 -0.08 -19.90 -21.99
CA ARG A 504 -1.38 -19.35 -21.62
C ARG A 504 -1.17 -18.19 -20.64
N ILE A 505 -1.63 -16.99 -20.98
CA ILE A 505 -1.43 -15.78 -20.16
C ILE A 505 -2.75 -15.39 -19.51
N VAL A 506 -2.81 -15.40 -18.18
CA VAL A 506 -4.01 -15.05 -17.41
C VAL A 506 -3.71 -13.84 -16.54
N SER A 507 -4.46 -12.76 -16.74
CA SER A 507 -4.34 -11.59 -15.87
C SER A 507 -5.24 -11.72 -14.65
N VAL A 508 -4.73 -11.39 -13.46
CA VAL A 508 -5.50 -11.39 -12.21
C VAL A 508 -5.52 -9.96 -11.65
N GLU A 509 -6.71 -9.39 -11.49
CA GLU A 509 -6.86 -7.97 -11.13
C GLU A 509 -8.10 -7.72 -10.27
N VAL A 510 -8.05 -6.68 -9.43
CA VAL A 510 -9.21 -6.22 -8.65
C VAL A 510 -9.85 -5.00 -9.33
N ASN A 511 -10.35 -5.18 -10.55
CA ASN A 511 -11.18 -4.20 -11.27
C ASN A 511 -12.13 -4.93 -12.24
N SER A 512 -13.15 -4.24 -12.75
CA SER A 512 -14.21 -4.85 -13.58
C SER A 512 -13.86 -4.99 -15.06
N THR A 513 -12.89 -4.24 -15.56
CA THR A 513 -12.58 -4.16 -17.01
C THR A 513 -11.29 -4.86 -17.41
N GLY A 514 -10.47 -5.32 -16.46
CA GLY A 514 -9.15 -5.90 -16.72
C GLY A 514 -8.21 -4.86 -17.35
N GLN A 515 -7.87 -3.81 -16.59
CA GLN A 515 -7.09 -2.69 -17.11
C GLN A 515 -5.66 -3.12 -17.45
N LEU A 516 -4.98 -3.90 -16.61
CA LEU A 516 -3.66 -4.45 -16.94
C LEU A 516 -3.75 -5.40 -18.14
N ALA A 517 -4.74 -6.29 -18.18
CA ALA A 517 -4.94 -7.18 -19.33
C ALA A 517 -5.07 -6.40 -20.65
N THR A 518 -5.82 -5.31 -20.62
CA THR A 518 -6.02 -4.43 -21.78
C THR A 518 -4.75 -3.63 -22.10
N TRP A 519 -4.01 -3.18 -21.07
CA TRP A 519 -2.73 -2.47 -21.24
C TRP A 519 -1.62 -3.37 -21.82
N LEU A 520 -1.53 -4.63 -21.38
CA LEU A 520 -0.66 -5.64 -21.95
C LEU A 520 -1.00 -5.86 -23.44
N SER A 521 -2.29 -5.98 -23.75
CA SER A 521 -2.77 -6.14 -25.13
C SER A 521 -2.41 -4.94 -26.01
N TYR A 522 -2.58 -3.72 -25.50
CA TYR A 522 -2.17 -2.49 -26.18
C TYR A 522 -0.66 -2.47 -26.50
N ASN A 523 0.16 -3.11 -25.66
CA ASN A 523 1.61 -3.21 -25.82
C ASN A 523 2.06 -4.49 -26.58
N GLY A 524 1.12 -5.20 -27.22
CA GLY A 524 1.42 -6.32 -28.11
C GLY A 524 1.55 -7.69 -27.44
N PHE A 525 1.09 -7.85 -26.20
CA PHE A 525 1.01 -9.15 -25.54
C PHE A 525 -0.37 -9.78 -25.72
N ARG A 526 -0.44 -11.08 -26.01
CA ARG A 526 -1.73 -11.81 -25.99
C ARG A 526 -2.12 -12.08 -24.54
N VAL A 527 -3.36 -11.80 -24.17
CA VAL A 527 -3.91 -12.19 -22.87
C VAL A 527 -5.06 -13.17 -23.10
N ASP A 528 -4.90 -14.41 -22.65
CA ASP A 528 -5.80 -15.53 -22.92
C ASP A 528 -6.95 -15.64 -21.90
N GLY A 529 -6.79 -15.06 -20.72
CA GLY A 529 -7.80 -15.09 -19.66
C GLY A 529 -7.71 -13.91 -18.71
N ARG A 530 -8.83 -13.63 -18.04
CA ARG A 530 -8.94 -12.59 -17.01
C ARG A 530 -9.65 -13.17 -15.79
N ILE A 531 -9.07 -13.01 -14.62
CA ILE A 531 -9.70 -13.32 -13.34
C ILE A 531 -9.88 -12.00 -12.60
N LEU A 532 -11.12 -11.54 -12.56
CA LEU A 532 -11.47 -10.19 -12.11
C LEU A 532 -12.29 -10.23 -10.82
N LYS A 533 -12.08 -9.25 -9.94
CA LYS A 533 -12.91 -9.00 -8.76
C LYS A 533 -13.15 -7.51 -8.57
N TYR A 534 -14.38 -7.14 -8.25
CA TYR A 534 -14.81 -5.73 -8.24
C TYR A 534 -15.96 -5.50 -7.24
N ASN A 535 -15.96 -6.24 -6.13
CA ASN A 535 -16.95 -6.10 -5.05
C ASN A 535 -16.39 -5.33 -3.84
N GLY A 536 -15.30 -4.60 -4.01
CA GLY A 536 -14.62 -3.85 -2.94
C GLY A 536 -13.78 -4.71 -1.98
N ARG A 537 -13.57 -6.00 -2.25
CA ARG A 537 -12.76 -6.89 -1.40
C ARG A 537 -11.57 -7.46 -2.17
N PRO A 538 -10.41 -7.63 -1.51
CA PRO A 538 -9.31 -8.37 -2.11
C PRO A 538 -9.69 -9.84 -2.26
N PHE A 539 -9.03 -10.59 -3.14
CA PHE A 539 -9.16 -12.05 -3.16
C PHE A 539 -8.68 -12.66 -1.84
N SER A 540 -9.39 -13.67 -1.35
CA SER A 540 -8.81 -14.62 -0.39
C SER A 540 -7.98 -15.65 -1.15
N VAL A 541 -7.10 -16.35 -0.43
CA VAL A 541 -6.31 -17.45 -1.00
C VAL A 541 -7.24 -18.53 -1.59
N GLU A 542 -8.25 -18.97 -0.82
CA GLU A 542 -9.19 -20.00 -1.24
C GLU A 542 -10.03 -19.60 -2.45
N GLU A 543 -10.52 -18.36 -2.48
CA GLU A 543 -11.33 -17.86 -3.60
C GLU A 543 -10.54 -17.84 -4.90
N LEU A 544 -9.31 -17.33 -4.88
CA LEU A 544 -8.48 -17.26 -6.09
C LEU A 544 -8.06 -18.65 -6.56
N GLU A 545 -7.69 -19.54 -5.63
CA GLU A 545 -7.37 -20.94 -5.92
C GLU A 545 -8.53 -21.64 -6.62
N GLU A 546 -9.76 -21.49 -6.11
CA GLU A 546 -10.96 -22.08 -6.72
C GLU A 546 -11.22 -21.53 -8.13
N ARG A 547 -11.09 -20.21 -8.34
CA ARG A 547 -11.28 -19.59 -9.66
C ARG A 547 -10.25 -20.06 -10.69
N LEU A 548 -9.00 -20.24 -10.27
CA LEU A 548 -7.94 -20.77 -11.13
C LEU A 548 -8.19 -22.23 -11.50
N LEU A 549 -8.59 -23.08 -10.54
CA LEU A 549 -8.90 -24.49 -10.79
C LEU A 549 -10.11 -24.69 -11.70
N ARG A 550 -11.11 -23.79 -11.64
CA ARG A 550 -12.27 -23.79 -12.56
C ARG A 550 -11.94 -23.32 -13.98
N GLY A 551 -10.68 -23.00 -14.28
CA GLY A 551 -10.22 -22.68 -15.63
C GLY A 551 -10.37 -21.21 -16.03
N GLY A 552 -10.64 -20.30 -15.09
CA GLY A 552 -10.69 -18.85 -15.35
C GLY A 552 -11.82 -18.41 -16.30
N ALA A 553 -12.98 -19.05 -16.22
CA ALA A 553 -14.19 -18.49 -16.83
C ALA A 553 -14.68 -17.30 -16.00
N ALA A 554 -14.88 -16.17 -16.69
CA ALA A 554 -15.25 -14.86 -16.18
C ALA A 554 -16.43 -14.86 -15.19
#